data_AF-A0A7V3BGS4-F1
#
_entry.id   AF-A0A7V3BGS4-F1
#
_cell.length_a   1.000
_cell.length_b   1.000
_cell.length_c   1.000
_cell.angle_alpha   90.00
_cell.angle_beta   90.00
_cell.angle_gamma   90.00
#
_symmetry.space_group_name_H-M   'P 1'
#
loop_
_entity.id
_entity.type
_entity.pdbx_description
1 polymer ?
#
loop_
_entity_poly.entity_id
_entity_poly.type
_entity_poly.pdbx_seq_one_letter_code
_entity_poly.pdbx_strand_id
1 'polypeptide(L)' 'MKKYEFAVAHFQRLNEWLQRDGISVHYQLHMLTPRDYGKFFTKLREGDLAGFRSELDVTMAKPTGQRVNGDHPDT' A
#
# COMPACT_ATOMS: atom_id res chain seq x y z
N MET A 1 -11.42 -0.65 6.15
CA MET A 1 -10.33 0.23 5.65
C MET A 1 -9.43 0.85 6.74
N LYS A 2 -9.88 1.10 7.99
CA LYS A 2 -9.05 1.77 9.02
C LYS A 2 -7.71 1.07 9.38
N LYS A 3 -7.67 -0.27 9.44
CA LYS A 3 -6.45 -1.01 9.80
C LYS A 3 -5.29 -0.76 8.83
N TYR A 4 -5.59 -0.68 7.52
CA TYR A 4 -4.60 -0.38 6.49
C TYR A 4 -4.06 1.04 6.65
N GLU A 5 -4.96 2.01 6.81
CA GLU A 5 -4.62 3.41 7.02
C GLU A 5 -3.71 3.60 8.25
N PHE A 6 -4.05 2.98 9.38
CA PHE A 6 -3.21 3.03 10.59
C PHE A 6 -1.85 2.36 10.39
N ALA A 7 -1.79 1.24 9.66
CA ALA A 7 -0.53 0.58 9.35
C ALA A 7 0.36 1.48 8.47
N VAL A 8 -0.19 2.07 7.40
CA VAL A 8 0.53 3.01 6.53
C VAL A 8 1.07 4.20 7.33
N ALA A 9 0.22 4.83 8.15
CA ALA A 9 0.62 5.96 8.98
C ALA A 9 1.71 5.60 10.00
N HIS A 10 1.64 4.38 10.58
CA HIS A 10 2.65 3.90 11.51
C HIS A 10 4.03 3.74 10.85
N PHE A 11 4.09 3.08 9.69
CA PHE A 11 5.36 2.85 8.99
C PHE A 11 5.94 4.15 8.41
N GLN A 12 5.10 5.09 7.98
CA GLN A 12 5.55 6.44 7.59
C GLN A 12 6.24 7.15 8.75
N ARG A 13 5.60 7.21 9.92
CA ARG A 13 6.18 7.84 11.13
C ARG A 13 7.44 7.14 11.60
N LEU A 14 7.51 5.81 11.48
CA LEU A 14 8.71 5.04 11.82
C LEU A 14 9.88 5.41 10.91
N ASN A 15 9.65 5.48 9.60
CA ASN A 15 10.70 5.84 8.64
C ASN A 15 11.19 7.29 8.84
N GLU A 16 10.30 8.23 9.14
CA GLU A 16 10.68 9.60 9.49
C GLU A 16 11.56 9.65 10.74
N TRP A 17 11.25 8.82 11.75
CA TRP A 17 12.07 8.72 12.97
C TRP A 17 13.45 8.11 12.69
N LEU A 18 13.52 7.01 11.92
CA LEU A 18 14.78 6.38 11.54
C LEU A 18 15.68 7.33 10.75
N GLN A 19 15.09 8.08 9.81
CA GLN A 19 15.80 9.09 9.04
C GLN A 19 16.36 10.20 9.94
N ARG A 20 15.57 10.67 10.91
CA ARG A 20 16.01 11.70 11.87
C ARG A 20 17.18 11.23 12.73
N ASP A 21 17.18 9.96 13.12
CA ASP A 21 18.24 9.37 13.96
C ASP A 21 19.47 8.92 13.14
N GLY A 22 19.48 9.17 11.82
CA GLY A 22 20.57 8.82 10.92
C GLY A 22 20.69 7.31 10.65
N ILE A 23 19.67 6.54 10.98
CA ILE A 23 19.65 5.09 10.78
C ILE A 23 19.34 4.78 9.32
N SER A 24 20.24 4.08 8.62
CA SER A 24 20.13 3.76 7.19
C SER A 24 19.13 2.63 6.87
N VAL A 25 18.04 2.50 7.64
CA VAL A 25 17.00 1.49 7.47
C VAL A 25 15.71 2.17 7.03
N HIS A 26 15.06 1.63 5.99
CA HIS A 26 13.79 2.10 5.50
C HIS A 26 12.82 0.93 5.33
N TYR A 27 11.70 0.96 6.05
CA TYR A 27 10.69 -0.09 5.99
C TYR A 27 9.69 0.17 4.88
N GLN A 28 9.29 -0.89 4.17
CA GLN A 28 8.20 -0.87 3.20
C GLN A 28 7.11 -1.85 3.65
N LEU A 29 5.88 -1.37 3.78
CA LEU A 29 4.71 -2.20 4.08
C LEU A 29 4.14 -2.76 2.77
N HIS A 30 3.85 -4.07 2.75
CA HIS A 30 3.18 -4.75 1.63
C HIS A 30 1.98 -5.54 2.15
N MET A 31 0.81 -5.39 1.53
CA MET A 31 -0.32 -6.31 1.74
C MET A 31 -0.35 -7.31 0.60
N LEU A 32 -0.25 -8.59 0.90
CA LEU A 32 -0.16 -9.63 -0.13
C LEU A 32 -1.40 -10.51 -0.13
N THR A 33 -1.80 -10.94 -1.33
CA THR A 33 -2.75 -12.04 -1.51
C THR A 33 -2.01 -13.25 -2.09
N PRO A 34 -2.56 -14.47 -1.95
CA PRO A 34 -1.93 -15.67 -2.53
C PRO A 34 -1.62 -15.56 -4.03
N ARG A 35 -2.40 -14.75 -4.77
CA ARG A 35 -2.19 -14.47 -6.20
C ARG A 35 -0.87 -13.74 -6.48
N ASP A 36 -0.42 -12.89 -5.56
CA ASP A 36 0.76 -12.05 -5.73
C ASP A 36 2.03 -12.64 -5.09
N TYR A 37 1.94 -13.74 -4.34
CA TYR A 37 3.10 -14.35 -3.67
C TYR A 37 4.23 -14.68 -4.65
N GLY A 38 3.92 -15.33 -5.77
CA GLY A 38 4.92 -15.69 -6.76
C GLY A 38 5.69 -14.47 -7.27
N LYS A 39 4.98 -13.39 -7.64
CA LYS A 39 5.59 -12.15 -8.11
C LYS A 39 6.40 -11.46 -7.02
N PHE A 40 5.85 -11.40 -5.80
CA PHE A 40 6.50 -10.79 -4.65
C PHE A 40 7.83 -11.48 -4.31
N PHE A 41 7.84 -12.80 -4.20
CA PHE A 41 9.06 -13.54 -3.85
C PHE A 41 10.09 -13.54 -4.98
N THR A 42 9.67 -13.50 -6.25
CA THR A 42 10.60 -13.29 -7.37
C THR A 42 11.26 -11.92 -7.27
N LYS A 43 10.47 -10.84 -7.09
CA LYS A 43 11.01 -9.47 -6.92
C LYS A 43 11.90 -9.33 -5.70
N LEU A 44 11.55 -10.00 -4.60
CA LEU A 44 12.37 -10.07 -3.38
C LEU A 44 13.72 -10.71 -3.67
N ARG A 45 13.75 -11.81 -4.42
CA ARG A 45 15.00 -12.51 -4.78
C ARG A 45 15.89 -11.67 -5.71
N GLU A 46 15.28 -10.94 -6.63
CA GLU A 46 15.98 -10.08 -7.59
C GLU A 46 16.51 -8.78 -6.97
N GLY A 47 16.13 -8.46 -5.73
CA GLY A 47 16.46 -7.19 -5.08
C GLY A 47 15.66 -6.00 -5.61
N ASP A 48 14.66 -6.24 -6.46
CA ASP A 48 13.80 -5.24 -7.12
C ASP A 48 12.43 -5.12 -6.43
N LEU A 49 12.43 -5.22 -5.09
CA LEU A 49 11.20 -5.11 -4.30
C LEU A 49 10.81 -3.65 -4.03
N ALA A 50 11.78 -2.73 -4.16
CA ALA A 50 11.57 -1.31 -3.95
C ALA A 50 10.48 -0.80 -4.91
N GLY A 51 9.36 -0.33 -4.36
CA GLY A 51 8.23 0.15 -5.17
C GLY A 51 7.27 -0.93 -5.67
N PHE A 52 7.45 -2.21 -5.33
CA PHE A 52 6.44 -3.24 -5.61
C PHE A 52 5.13 -2.92 -4.88
N ARG A 53 4.03 -2.85 -5.64
CA ARG A 53 2.67 -2.71 -5.13
C ARG A 53 1.85 -3.91 -5.57
N SER A 54 1.26 -4.61 -4.61
CA SER A 54 0.34 -5.71 -4.91
C SER A 54 -0.99 -5.18 -5.44
N GLU A 55 -1.78 -6.07 -6.04
CA GLU A 55 -3.13 -5.72 -6.50
C GLU A 55 -4.03 -5.29 -5.31
N LEU A 56 -3.81 -5.92 -4.15
CA LEU A 56 -4.51 -5.58 -2.92
C LEU A 56 -4.10 -4.21 -2.38
N ASP A 57 -2.80 -3.87 -2.36
CA ASP A 57 -2.33 -2.55 -1.94
C ASP A 57 -2.91 -1.45 -2.82
N VAL A 58 -2.96 -1.66 -4.15
CA VAL A 58 -3.58 -0.72 -5.08
C VAL A 58 -5.07 -0.58 -4.83
N THR A 59 -5.77 -1.68 -4.51
CA THR A 59 -7.20 -1.66 -4.22
C THR A 59 -7.51 -0.96 -2.89
N MET A 60 -6.67 -1.16 -1.88
CA MET A 60 -6.79 -0.56 -0.55
C MET A 60 -6.41 0.93 -0.53
N ALA A 61 -5.51 1.35 -1.42
CA ALA A 61 -5.12 2.75 -1.60
C ALA A 61 -6.16 3.59 -2.37
N LYS A 62 -7.08 2.97 -3.10
CA LYS A 62 -8.21 3.68 -3.71
C LYS A 62 -9.19 4.06 -2.62
N PRO A 63 -9.52 5.35 -2.42
CA PRO A 63 -10.63 5.71 -1.57
C PRO A 63 -11.90 5.08 -2.17
N THR A 64 -12.54 4.18 -1.42
CA THR A 64 -13.91 3.73 -1.73
C THR A 64 -14.84 4.93 -1.65
N GLY A 65 -15.01 5.58 -2.80
CA GLY A 65 -15.78 6.81 -2.97
C GLY A 65 -16.27 6.97 -4.40
N GLN A 66 -16.63 5.87 -5.07
CA GLN A 66 -17.47 5.95 -6.26
C GLN A 66 -18.80 5.26 -5.98
N ARG A 67 -19.73 6.04 -5.42
CA ARG A 67 -21.15 5.76 -5.59
C ARG A 67 -21.47 6.11 -7.04
N VAL A 68 -21.50 5.11 -7.91
CA VAL A 68 -22.32 5.20 -9.12
C VAL A 68 -23.78 4.95 -8.69
N ASN A 69 -24.71 5.67 -9.33
CA ASN A 69 -26.19 5.61 -9.29
C ASN A 69 -26.82 6.89 -8.68
N GLY A 70 -27.59 7.69 -9.42
CA GLY A 70 -28.07 7.50 -10.79
C GLY A 70 -28.59 8.81 -11.39
N ASP A 71 -28.78 8.76 -12.71
CA ASP A 71 -29.46 9.78 -13.51
C ASP A 71 -30.77 10.21 -12.85
N HIS A 72 -30.92 11.51 -12.64
CA HIS A 72 -32.22 12.14 -12.52
C HIS A 72 -32.42 12.94 -13.81
N PRO A 73 -33.33 12.54 -14.73
CA PRO A 73 -33.70 13.41 -15.83
C PRO A 73 -34.53 14.55 -15.24
N ASP A 74 -34.12 15.78 -15.56
CA ASP A 74 -34.88 17.00 -15.29
C ASP A 74 -36.35 16.81 -15.67
N THR A 75 -37.24 17.10 -14.73
CA THR A 75 -38.63 17.50 -15.03
C THR A 75 -38.99 18.72 -14.21
#